data_AF-A0A1B2HWM4-F1
#
_entry.id   AF-A0A1B2HWM4-F1
#
_cell.length_a   1.000
_cell.length_b   1.000
_cell.length_c   1.000
_cell.angle_alpha   90.00
_cell.angle_beta   90.00
_cell.angle_gamma   90.00
#
_symmetry.space_group_name_H-M   'P 1'
#
loop_
_entity.id
_entity.type
_entity.pdbx_description
1 polymer ?
#
loop_
_entity_poly.entity_id
_entity_poly.type
_entity_poly.pdbx_seq_one_letter_code
_entity_poly.pdbx_strand_id
1 'polypeptide(L)'
;MRRIWYVVGALGIVTALAYARDVADPVVIAGTPAPLSAESMRVLVDEACERPPGYRFGTLQRVRDSVLEVGVITTGTAGEFVVCTVSGTGKSTSKVSTPGAEHVLGRMGLIWDDDERLEVGRIAPGIAALEFVLPSGKVVKAELYGEVFLCRVDEKFTVVRIRAYDAAGGLLHDGLI
;
A
#
# COMPACT_ATOMS: atom_id res chain seq x y z
N MET A 1 -17.56 45.82 -15.68
CA MET A 1 -18.20 44.55 -16.07
C MET A 1 -17.27 43.52 -16.76
N ARG A 2 -15.93 43.70 -16.76
CA ARG A 2 -14.99 42.75 -17.43
C ARG A 2 -14.57 41.54 -16.59
N ARG A 3 -14.61 41.61 -15.25
CA ARG A 3 -14.10 40.54 -14.36
C ARG A 3 -15.03 39.31 -14.26
N ILE A 4 -16.34 39.48 -14.43
CA ILE A 4 -17.33 38.39 -14.29
C ILE A 4 -17.18 37.37 -15.43
N TRP A 5 -16.83 37.82 -16.64
CA TRP A 5 -16.65 36.95 -17.80
C TRP A 5 -15.45 36.00 -17.67
N TYR A 6 -14.38 36.43 -17.00
CA TYR A 6 -13.22 35.56 -16.73
C TYR A 6 -13.56 34.46 -15.71
N VAL A 7 -14.39 34.77 -14.71
CA VAL A 7 -14.78 33.78 -13.69
C VAL A 7 -15.71 32.73 -14.28
N VAL A 8 -16.67 33.13 -15.12
CA VAL A 8 -17.57 32.19 -15.80
C VAL A 8 -16.82 31.33 -16.83
N GLY A 9 -15.89 31.93 -17.58
CA GLY A 9 -15.03 31.19 -18.52
C GLY A 9 -14.11 30.18 -17.81
N ALA A 10 -13.49 30.58 -16.69
CA ALA A 10 -12.66 29.70 -15.89
C ALA A 10 -13.48 28.55 -15.25
N LEU A 11 -14.70 28.84 -14.76
CA LEU A 11 -15.56 27.79 -14.22
C LEU A 11 -15.93 26.77 -15.29
N GLY A 12 -16.29 27.22 -16.50
CA GLY A 12 -16.63 26.35 -17.63
C GLY A 12 -15.48 25.47 -18.10
N ILE A 13 -14.24 25.98 -18.06
CA ILE A 13 -13.04 25.20 -18.40
C ILE A 13 -12.77 24.13 -17.33
N VAL A 14 -12.92 24.47 -16.05
CA VAL A 14 -12.70 23.53 -14.94
C VAL A 14 -13.77 22.43 -14.91
N THR A 15 -15.05 22.77 -15.14
CA THR A 15 -16.11 21.74 -15.25
C THR A 15 -16.00 20.92 -16.53
N ALA A 16 -15.55 21.47 -17.66
CA ALA A 16 -15.28 20.69 -18.87
C ALA A 16 -14.08 19.73 -18.69
N LEU A 17 -13.02 20.15 -17.98
CA LEU A 17 -11.89 19.28 -17.62
C LEU A 17 -12.28 18.18 -16.62
N ALA A 18 -13.17 18.48 -15.67
CA ALA A 18 -13.69 17.48 -14.74
C ALA A 18 -14.60 16.47 -15.45
N TYR A 19 -15.51 16.93 -16.33
CA TYR A 19 -16.41 16.06 -17.06
C TYR A 19 -15.70 15.22 -18.13
N ALA A 20 -14.67 15.77 -18.78
CA ALA A 20 -13.83 15.01 -19.71
C ALA A 20 -13.01 13.93 -18.99
N ARG A 21 -12.67 14.11 -17.70
CA ARG A 21 -12.00 13.08 -16.90
C ARG A 21 -12.90 11.91 -16.51
N ASP A 22 -14.21 12.15 -16.37
CA ASP A 22 -15.18 11.13 -15.96
C ASP A 22 -15.85 10.40 -17.14
N VAL A 23 -15.83 10.96 -18.36
CA VAL A 23 -16.53 10.40 -19.53
C VAL A 23 -15.60 9.95 -20.66
N ALA A 24 -14.36 10.43 -20.72
CA ALA A 24 -13.41 9.92 -21.71
C ALA A 24 -12.84 8.58 -21.24
N ASP A 25 -13.16 7.52 -21.99
CA ASP A 25 -12.27 6.37 -22.13
C ASP A 25 -10.81 6.86 -22.11
N PRO A 26 -9.90 6.21 -21.36
CA PRO A 26 -8.56 6.72 -21.17
C PRO A 26 -7.92 6.94 -22.54
N VAL A 27 -7.73 8.20 -22.92
CA VAL A 27 -6.99 8.58 -24.12
C VAL A 27 -5.58 8.04 -23.93
N VAL A 28 -5.35 6.85 -24.47
CA VAL A 28 -4.05 6.19 -24.49
C VAL A 28 -3.16 7.00 -25.41
N ILE A 29 -2.48 8.00 -24.86
CA ILE A 29 -1.33 8.60 -25.52
C ILE A 29 -0.32 7.46 -25.67
N ALA A 30 0.04 7.10 -26.90
CA ALA A 30 1.03 6.06 -27.17
C ALA A 30 2.30 6.34 -26.35
N GLY A 31 2.69 5.38 -25.50
CA GLY A 31 3.82 5.51 -24.58
C GLY A 31 3.50 6.03 -23.18
N THR A 32 2.26 6.45 -22.89
CA THR A 32 1.83 6.69 -21.51
C THR A 32 1.41 5.35 -20.92
N PRO A 33 2.08 4.84 -19.87
CA PRO A 33 1.67 3.59 -19.25
C PRO A 33 0.24 3.76 -18.75
N ALA A 34 -0.70 3.06 -19.37
CA ALA A 34 -2.07 3.02 -18.88
C ALA A 34 -2.03 2.55 -17.42
N PRO A 35 -2.80 3.18 -16.51
CA PRO A 35 -2.98 2.63 -15.19
C PRO A 35 -3.47 1.19 -15.39
N LEU A 36 -2.71 0.23 -14.84
CA LEU A 36 -3.09 -1.18 -14.90
C LEU A 36 -4.45 -1.29 -14.21
N SER A 37 -5.46 -1.83 -14.90
CA SER A 37 -6.74 -2.08 -14.27
C SER A 37 -6.57 -3.13 -13.15
N ALA A 38 -7.52 -3.17 -12.22
CA ALA A 38 -7.52 -4.17 -11.17
C ALA A 38 -7.54 -5.60 -11.74
N GLU A 39 -8.23 -5.80 -12.85
CA GLU A 39 -8.28 -7.06 -13.60
C GLU A 39 -6.91 -7.41 -14.18
N SER A 40 -6.22 -6.48 -14.82
CA SER A 40 -4.88 -6.73 -15.37
C SER A 40 -3.86 -7.04 -14.27
N MET A 41 -3.93 -6.33 -13.14
CA MET A 41 -3.08 -6.62 -11.99
C MET A 41 -3.33 -8.04 -11.46
N ARG A 42 -4.60 -8.46 -11.36
CA ARG A 42 -4.96 -9.82 -10.91
C ARG A 42 -4.40 -10.90 -11.83
N VAL A 43 -4.55 -10.75 -13.15
CA VAL A 43 -4.00 -11.72 -14.12
C VAL A 43 -2.49 -11.88 -13.92
N LEU A 44 -1.75 -10.77 -13.79
CA LEU A 44 -0.30 -10.81 -13.58
C LEU A 44 0.11 -11.58 -12.32
N VAL A 45 -0.60 -11.38 -11.21
CA VAL A 45 -0.29 -12.07 -9.94
C VAL A 45 -0.85 -13.49 -9.91
N ASP A 46 -1.96 -13.79 -10.58
CA ASP A 46 -2.51 -15.15 -10.69
C ASP A 46 -1.54 -16.10 -11.39
N GLU A 47 -0.87 -15.61 -12.43
CA GLU A 47 0.11 -16.39 -13.19
C GLU A 47 1.45 -16.53 -12.46
N ALA A 48 1.84 -15.50 -11.70
CA ALA A 48 3.17 -15.44 -11.10
C ALA A 48 3.20 -15.90 -9.64
N CYS A 49 2.20 -15.57 -8.81
CA CYS A 49 2.25 -15.70 -7.36
C CYS A 49 1.69 -17.04 -6.88
N GLU A 50 2.43 -17.73 -6.01
CA GLU A 50 1.96 -18.96 -5.38
C GLU A 50 1.10 -18.60 -4.16
N ARG A 51 -0.08 -19.22 -4.08
CA ARG A 51 -1.01 -19.06 -2.96
C ARG A 51 -1.07 -20.36 -2.17
N PRO A 52 -0.28 -20.49 -1.08
CA PRO A 52 -0.23 -21.73 -0.32
C PRO A 52 -1.59 -22.04 0.35
N PRO A 53 -1.83 -23.29 0.80
CA PRO A 53 -3.06 -23.65 1.49
C PRO A 53 -3.36 -22.72 2.68
N GLY A 54 -4.61 -22.30 2.80
CA GLY A 54 -5.05 -21.34 3.83
C GLY A 54 -4.73 -19.88 3.54
N TYR A 55 -4.18 -19.57 2.36
CA TYR A 55 -3.98 -18.19 1.92
C TYR A 55 -5.30 -17.43 1.84
N ARG A 56 -5.34 -16.27 2.47
CA ARG A 56 -6.42 -15.30 2.42
C ARG A 56 -5.87 -13.99 1.87
N PHE A 57 -6.49 -13.52 0.80
CA PHE A 57 -6.14 -12.26 0.15
C PHE A 57 -6.24 -11.08 1.14
N GLY A 58 -5.22 -10.21 1.13
CA GLY A 58 -5.16 -8.99 1.92
C GLY A 58 -5.32 -7.75 1.04
N THR A 59 -4.35 -7.50 0.15
CA THR A 59 -4.34 -6.32 -0.73
C THR A 59 -3.57 -6.56 -2.03
N LEU A 60 -3.97 -5.83 -3.07
CA LEU A 60 -3.35 -5.81 -4.40
C LEU A 60 -3.14 -4.35 -4.79
N GLN A 61 -1.89 -3.95 -4.98
CA GLN A 61 -1.54 -2.58 -5.27
C GLN A 61 -0.52 -2.51 -6.40
N ARG A 62 -0.68 -1.50 -7.27
CA ARG A 62 0.41 -1.09 -8.13
C ARG A 62 1.37 -0.23 -7.32
N VAL A 63 2.63 -0.61 -7.31
CA VAL A 63 3.70 0.16 -6.68
C VAL A 63 4.76 0.42 -7.75
N ARG A 64 4.80 1.67 -8.23
CA ARG A 64 5.67 2.11 -9.34
C ARG A 64 5.44 1.25 -10.60
N ASP A 65 6.45 0.51 -11.00
CA ASP A 65 6.51 -0.40 -12.16
C ASP A 65 6.14 -1.86 -11.81
N SER A 66 5.88 -2.13 -10.54
CA SER A 66 5.61 -3.47 -10.01
C SER A 66 4.17 -3.62 -9.50
N VAL A 67 3.69 -4.86 -9.48
CA VAL A 67 2.42 -5.25 -8.85
C VAL A 67 2.73 -6.01 -7.57
N LEU A 68 2.13 -5.57 -6.47
CA LEU A 68 2.30 -6.16 -5.15
C LEU A 68 1.00 -6.86 -4.73
N GLU A 69 1.08 -8.17 -4.48
CA GLU A 69 0.03 -8.93 -3.79
C GLU A 69 0.51 -9.29 -2.39
N VAL A 70 -0.33 -9.01 -1.39
CA VAL A 70 -0.10 -9.42 0.00
C VAL A 70 -1.30 -10.20 0.50
N GLY A 71 -1.03 -11.33 1.14
CA GLY A 71 -2.06 -12.10 1.83
C GLY A 71 -1.54 -12.78 3.08
N VAL A 72 -2.46 -13.32 3.87
CA VAL A 72 -2.17 -13.96 5.15
C VAL A 72 -2.51 -15.44 5.08
N ILE A 73 -1.70 -16.29 5.70
CA ILE A 73 -1.93 -17.72 5.80
C ILE A 73 -2.70 -17.99 7.10
N THR A 74 -3.92 -18.48 6.97
CA THR A 74 -4.86 -18.66 8.09
C THR A 74 -4.87 -20.07 8.67
N THR A 75 -4.18 -21.02 8.05
CA THR A 75 -4.11 -22.43 8.48
C THR A 75 -2.66 -22.93 8.50
N GLY A 76 -2.25 -23.67 9.53
CA GLY A 76 -0.89 -24.19 9.68
C GLY A 76 -0.07 -23.46 10.75
N THR A 77 1.26 -23.36 10.57
CA THR A 77 2.14 -22.52 11.40
C THR A 77 1.51 -21.13 11.48
N ALA A 78 1.17 -20.69 12.70
CA ALA A 78 0.24 -19.59 12.90
C ALA A 78 0.64 -18.36 12.06
N GLY A 79 -0.27 -17.96 11.17
CA GLY A 79 -0.45 -16.60 10.67
C GLY A 79 0.74 -15.90 10.01
N GLU A 80 1.49 -16.64 9.20
CA GLU A 80 2.44 -16.06 8.25
C GLU A 80 1.74 -15.11 7.26
N PHE A 81 2.44 -14.09 6.74
CA PHE A 81 1.97 -13.37 5.54
C PHE A 81 2.92 -13.60 4.37
N VAL A 82 2.34 -13.67 3.17
CA VAL A 82 3.04 -13.86 1.90
C VAL A 82 3.01 -12.54 1.16
N VAL A 83 4.19 -12.06 0.79
CA VAL A 83 4.36 -10.91 -0.12
C VAL A 83 4.84 -11.43 -1.45
N CYS A 84 4.11 -11.12 -2.52
CA CYS A 84 4.52 -11.39 -3.88
C CYS A 84 4.65 -10.06 -4.62
N THR A 85 5.83 -9.80 -5.20
CA THR A 85 6.05 -8.65 -6.09
C THR A 85 6.35 -9.16 -7.49
N VAL A 86 5.61 -8.68 -8.47
CA VAL A 86 5.78 -9.00 -9.90
C VAL A 86 6.22 -7.72 -10.62
N SER A 87 7.36 -7.78 -11.28
CA SER A 87 7.94 -6.66 -12.03
C SER A 87 8.39 -7.15 -13.41
N GLY A 88 8.73 -6.22 -14.30
CA GLY A 88 9.31 -6.57 -15.61
C GLY A 88 10.65 -7.33 -15.51
N THR A 89 11.33 -7.27 -14.36
CA THR A 89 12.63 -7.92 -14.12
C THR A 89 12.53 -9.23 -13.35
N GLY A 90 11.34 -9.62 -12.86
CA GLY A 90 11.11 -10.91 -12.22
C GLY A 90 10.11 -10.88 -11.06
N LYS A 91 10.02 -12.01 -10.35
CA LYS A 91 9.18 -12.23 -9.17
C LYS A 91 10.04 -12.34 -7.90
N SER A 92 9.58 -11.72 -6.81
CA SER A 92 10.09 -11.97 -5.47
C SER A 92 8.97 -12.47 -4.55
N THR A 93 9.27 -13.45 -3.70
CA THR A 93 8.34 -13.94 -2.67
C THR A 93 9.07 -14.03 -1.35
N SER A 94 8.40 -13.66 -0.27
CA SER A 94 8.95 -13.75 1.08
C SER A 94 7.85 -13.99 2.09
N LYS A 95 8.25 -14.56 3.23
CA LYS A 95 7.37 -14.96 4.32
C LYS A 95 7.82 -14.29 5.60
N VAL A 96 6.85 -13.84 6.40
CA VAL A 96 7.12 -13.35 7.75
C VAL A 96 6.13 -13.98 8.72
N SER A 97 6.58 -14.32 9.93
CA SER A 97 5.80 -14.95 10.98
C SER A 97 4.70 -14.04 11.56
N THR A 98 3.77 -14.65 12.30
CA THR A 98 2.74 -13.97 13.10
C THR A 98 3.29 -12.87 14.01
N PRO A 99 2.50 -11.80 14.21
CA PRO A 99 2.52 -11.04 15.45
C PRO A 99 2.31 -11.92 16.67
N GLY A 100 3.34 -12.03 17.52
CA GLY A 100 3.27 -12.65 18.84
C GLY A 100 2.73 -11.67 19.87
N ALA A 101 3.44 -11.46 21.00
CA ALA A 101 3.11 -10.41 21.97
C ALA A 101 3.36 -8.99 21.44
N GLU A 102 4.18 -8.88 20.39
CA GLU A 102 4.37 -7.65 19.62
C GLU A 102 3.07 -7.36 18.84
N HIS A 103 2.48 -6.19 19.04
CA HIS A 103 1.22 -5.80 18.39
C HIS A 103 1.38 -5.59 16.87
N VAL A 104 2.62 -5.52 16.40
CA VAL A 104 3.03 -5.29 15.03
C VAL A 104 4.22 -6.20 14.75
N LEU A 105 4.17 -6.96 13.66
CA LEU A 105 5.24 -7.90 13.29
C LEU A 105 5.26 -8.08 11.78
N GLY A 106 6.46 -8.07 11.21
CA GLY A 106 6.65 -7.98 9.77
C GLY A 106 7.24 -6.65 9.35
N ARG A 107 8.56 -6.61 9.24
CA ARG A 107 9.27 -5.57 8.48
C ARG A 107 9.87 -6.22 7.27
N MET A 108 9.03 -6.43 6.28
CA MET A 108 9.51 -6.67 4.94
C MET A 108 9.59 -5.32 4.24
N GLY A 109 10.80 -4.76 4.24
CA GLY A 109 11.12 -3.64 3.37
C GLY A 109 11.23 -4.18 1.96
N LEU A 110 10.21 -3.94 1.14
CA LEU A 110 10.46 -3.93 -0.29
C LEU A 110 11.26 -2.65 -0.56
N ILE A 111 12.55 -2.84 -0.75
CA ILE A 111 13.51 -1.77 -1.07
C ILE A 111 13.59 -1.72 -2.59
N TRP A 112 13.24 -0.58 -3.17
CA TRP A 112 13.58 -0.25 -4.55
C TRP A 112 14.80 0.67 -4.58
N ASP A 113 15.42 0.81 -5.74
CA ASP A 113 16.74 1.44 -5.91
C ASP A 113 16.80 2.95 -5.56
N ASP A 114 15.67 3.65 -5.44
CA ASP A 114 15.61 5.12 -5.27
C ASP A 114 15.26 5.61 -3.84
N ASP A 115 15.77 4.95 -2.79
CA ASP A 115 15.62 5.34 -1.37
C ASP A 115 14.20 5.34 -0.77
N GLU A 116 13.16 5.19 -1.59
CA GLU A 116 11.81 4.85 -1.14
C GLU A 116 11.73 3.37 -0.76
N ARG A 117 11.13 3.13 0.41
CA ARG A 117 10.88 1.79 0.94
C ARG A 117 9.39 1.64 1.23
N LEU A 118 8.82 0.52 0.83
CA LEU A 118 7.50 0.12 1.28
C LEU A 118 7.69 -0.91 2.39
N GLU A 119 7.30 -0.55 3.60
CA GLU A 119 7.21 -1.48 4.71
C GLU A 119 5.86 -2.18 4.63
N VAL A 120 5.90 -3.50 4.51
CA VAL A 120 4.72 -4.37 4.56
C VAL A 120 4.83 -5.22 5.81
N GLY A 121 3.73 -5.31 6.56
CA GLY A 121 3.65 -6.14 7.74
C GLY A 121 2.23 -6.50 8.13
N ARG A 122 2.12 -7.18 9.27
CA ARG A 122 0.84 -7.59 9.85
C ARG A 122 0.60 -6.89 11.18
N ILE A 123 -0.65 -6.55 11.44
CA ILE A 123 -1.12 -6.00 12.71
C ILE A 123 -1.91 -7.04 13.51
N ALA A 124 -1.83 -6.95 14.83
CA ALA A 124 -2.69 -7.72 15.73
C ALA A 124 -4.17 -7.28 15.61
N PRO A 125 -5.14 -8.18 15.93
CA PRO A 125 -6.54 -7.82 16.01
C PRO A 125 -6.77 -6.65 16.98
N GLY A 126 -7.67 -5.73 16.62
CA GLY A 126 -8.03 -4.57 17.45
C GLY A 126 -7.24 -3.29 17.14
N ILE A 127 -6.17 -3.36 16.35
CA ILE A 127 -5.52 -2.16 15.81
C ILE A 127 -6.39 -1.57 14.69
N ALA A 128 -6.74 -0.29 14.84
CA ALA A 128 -7.50 0.47 13.86
C ALA A 128 -6.68 1.58 13.18
N ALA A 129 -5.57 2.00 13.78
CA ALA A 129 -4.63 2.93 13.17
C ALA A 129 -3.19 2.64 13.57
N LEU A 130 -2.26 2.94 12.66
CA LEU A 130 -0.83 2.70 12.84
C LEU A 130 -0.03 3.89 12.33
N GLU A 131 0.87 4.40 13.16
CA GLU A 131 1.76 5.52 12.84
C GLU A 131 3.22 5.11 13.00
N PHE A 132 4.04 5.54 12.04
CA PHE A 132 5.48 5.42 12.03
C PHE A 132 6.08 6.78 12.34
N VAL A 133 6.78 6.87 13.46
CA VAL A 133 7.58 8.04 13.80
C VAL A 133 9.01 7.76 13.34
N LEU A 134 9.41 8.44 12.26
CA LEU A 134 10.72 8.29 11.66
C LEU A 134 11.81 8.89 12.57
N PRO A 135 13.09 8.51 12.39
CA PRO A 135 14.21 9.12 13.12
C PRO A 135 14.29 10.65 12.97
N SER A 136 13.81 11.19 11.85
CA SER A 136 13.68 12.64 11.60
C SER A 136 12.58 13.33 12.43
N GLY A 137 11.73 12.56 13.13
CA GLY A 137 10.55 13.04 13.85
C GLY A 137 9.29 13.18 12.99
N LYS A 138 9.40 12.97 11.66
CA LYS A 138 8.25 12.92 10.75
C LYS A 138 7.34 11.76 11.14
N VAL A 139 6.03 12.01 11.19
CA VAL A 139 5.01 10.97 11.45
C VAL A 139 4.36 10.59 10.12
N VAL A 140 4.36 9.29 9.82
CA VAL A 140 3.75 8.70 8.62
C VAL A 140 2.67 7.73 9.03
N LYS A 141 1.49 7.83 8.44
CA LYS A 141 0.37 6.91 8.72
C LYS A 141 0.42 5.73 7.77
N ALA A 142 0.28 4.52 8.30
CA ALA A 142 0.17 3.33 7.47
C ALA A 142 -1.26 3.13 6.94
N GLU A 143 -1.38 2.61 5.74
CA GLU A 143 -2.63 2.16 5.14
C GLU A 143 -2.95 0.75 5.66
N LEU A 144 -4.18 0.51 6.14
CA LEU A 144 -4.59 -0.78 6.69
C LEU A 144 -5.56 -1.52 5.77
N TYR A 145 -5.31 -2.80 5.55
CA TYR A 145 -6.08 -3.70 4.71
C TYR A 145 -6.38 -5.00 5.48
N GLY A 146 -7.40 -4.94 6.34
CA GLY A 146 -7.72 -6.02 7.27
C GLY A 146 -6.59 -6.20 8.29
N GLU A 147 -5.85 -7.30 8.20
CA GLU A 147 -4.71 -7.58 9.10
C GLU A 147 -3.37 -7.10 8.53
N VAL A 148 -3.34 -6.59 7.29
CA VAL A 148 -2.12 -6.15 6.61
C VAL A 148 -1.99 -4.63 6.74
N PHE A 149 -0.78 -4.13 6.92
CA PHE A 149 -0.47 -2.72 6.74
C PHE A 149 0.52 -2.50 5.60
N LEU A 150 0.40 -1.34 4.95
CA LEU A 150 1.33 -0.81 3.96
C LEU A 150 1.79 0.58 4.43
N CYS A 151 3.11 0.80 4.53
CA CYS A 151 3.66 2.12 4.87
C CYS A 151 4.75 2.51 3.88
N ARG A 152 4.49 3.55 3.08
CA ARG A 152 5.48 4.14 2.17
C ARG A 152 6.33 5.15 2.92
N VAL A 153 7.64 5.05 2.80
CA VAL A 153 8.59 5.95 3.43
C VAL A 153 9.68 6.35 2.44
N ASP A 154 10.03 7.63 2.44
CA ASP A 154 10.96 8.23 1.47
C ASP A 154 12.43 8.13 1.93
N GLU A 155 12.69 7.41 3.02
CA GLU A 155 14.00 7.31 3.66
C GLU A 155 14.27 5.86 4.08
N LYS A 156 15.49 5.38 3.85
CA LYS A 156 15.96 4.09 4.39
C LYS A 156 16.26 4.23 5.89
N PHE A 157 15.54 3.49 6.72
CA PHE A 157 15.81 3.40 8.15
C PHE A 157 15.90 1.97 8.65
N THR A 158 16.74 1.77 9.66
CA THR A 158 16.91 0.48 10.35
C THR A 158 15.97 0.36 11.54
N VAL A 159 15.62 1.46 12.21
CA VAL A 159 14.78 1.46 13.43
C VAL A 159 13.73 2.57 13.31
N VAL A 160 12.48 2.26 13.62
CA VAL A 160 11.36 3.20 13.69
C VAL A 160 10.58 3.04 14.97
N ARG A 161 10.03 4.14 15.48
CA ARG A 161 9.07 4.09 16.57
C ARG A 161 7.67 3.94 15.99
N ILE A 162 6.96 2.91 16.43
CA ILE A 162 5.61 2.60 15.96
C ILE A 162 4.61 2.93 17.06
N ARG A 163 3.52 3.60 16.70
CA ARG A 163 2.36 3.83 17.55
C ARG A 163 1.14 3.15 16.95
N ALA A 164 0.52 2.24 17.70
CA ALA A 164 -0.69 1.55 17.27
C ALA A 164 -1.87 1.94 18.17
N TYR A 165 -3.02 2.14 17.55
CA TYR A 165 -4.22 2.65 18.22
C TYR A 165 -5.42 1.75 17.99
N ASP A 166 -6.32 1.70 18.97
CA ASP A 166 -7.64 1.09 18.81
C ASP A 166 -8.62 2.02 18.06
N ALA A 167 -9.84 1.52 17.82
CA ALA A 167 -10.89 2.28 17.12
C ALA A 167 -11.41 3.49 17.91
N ALA A 168 -11.21 3.54 19.22
CA ALA A 168 -11.56 4.68 20.07
C ALA A 168 -10.45 5.74 20.13
N GLY A 169 -9.30 5.48 19.50
CA GLY A 169 -8.11 6.34 19.55
C GLY A 169 -7.22 6.08 20.78
N GLY A 170 -7.49 5.03 21.54
CA GLY A 170 -6.65 4.58 22.64
C GLY A 170 -5.32 4.04 22.12
N LEU A 171 -4.21 4.46 22.73
CA LEU A 171 -2.88 3.97 22.39
C LEU A 171 -2.69 2.55 22.94
N LEU A 172 -2.56 1.57 22.06
CA LEU A 172 -2.35 0.16 22.40
C LEU A 172 -0.87 -0.20 22.49
N HIS A 173 -0.04 0.41 21.64
CA HIS A 173 1.38 0.14 21.58
C HIS A 173 2.17 1.39 21.21
N ASP A 174 3.33 1.55 21.84
CA ASP A 174 4.29 2.60 21.54
C ASP A 174 5.71 2.10 21.81
N GLY A 175 6.44 1.74 20.75
CA GLY A 175 7.72 1.03 20.87
C GLY A 175 8.60 1.17 19.63
N LEU A 176 9.89 0.84 19.79
CA LEU A 176 10.85 0.79 18.69
C LEU A 176 10.84 -0.60 18.06
N ILE A 177 10.88 -0.66 16.72
CA ILE A 177 11.03 -1.87 15.90
C ILE A 177 12.08 -1.64 14.81
#